data_AF-A0AAD0LYJ2-F1
#
_entry.id   AF-A0AAD0LYJ2-F1
#
_cell.length_a   1.000
_cell.length_b   1.000
_cell.length_c   1.000
_cell.angle_alpha   90.00
_cell.angle_beta   90.00
_cell.angle_gamma   90.00
#
_symmetry.space_group_name_H-M   'P 1'
#
loop_
_entity.id
_entity.type
_entity.pdbx_description
1 polymer ?
#
loop_
_entity_poly.entity_id
_entity_poly.type
_entity_poly.pdbx_seq_one_letter_code
_entity_poly.pdbx_strand_id
1 'polypeptide(L)'
;MKVLPWKAVGLLLILLALGGALYGAYRHGVTVTDLAWKAKWAKEVSAQSEAVATTTTEYRTEEQRRQKAANQVANDARQEQTAALTDAAVADAAGDRLRVEAGKLAAASSCAPVDTGAAQRGKAANRAAMVLSELLSRSDARAGELAKYADSARIAGLACERSYNSLITPE
;
A
#
# COMPACT_ATOMS: atom_id res chain seq x y z
N MET A 1 -91.19 -25.20 -26.17
CA MET A 1 -90.47 -24.42 -25.15
C MET A 1 -90.63 -25.14 -23.82
N LYS A 2 -89.66 -25.99 -23.43
CA LYS A 2 -89.74 -26.75 -22.17
C LYS A 2 -89.43 -25.77 -21.03
N VAL A 3 -90.45 -25.44 -20.24
CA VAL A 3 -90.32 -24.61 -19.05
C VAL A 3 -89.37 -25.30 -18.08
N LEU A 4 -88.20 -24.70 -17.91
CA LEU A 4 -87.20 -25.16 -16.95
C LEU A 4 -87.88 -25.14 -15.57
N PRO A 5 -87.92 -26.25 -14.81
CA PRO A 5 -88.61 -26.28 -13.53
C PRO A 5 -87.92 -25.26 -12.62
N TRP A 6 -88.65 -24.23 -12.19
CA TRP A 6 -88.12 -23.10 -11.41
C TRP A 6 -87.29 -23.57 -10.20
N LYS A 7 -87.64 -24.73 -9.62
CA LYS A 7 -86.88 -25.37 -8.53
C LYS A 7 -85.47 -25.81 -8.93
N ALA A 8 -85.25 -26.28 -10.16
CA ALA A 8 -83.92 -26.65 -10.65
C ALA A 8 -83.05 -25.41 -10.90
N VAL A 9 -83.65 -24.31 -11.38
CA VAL A 9 -82.94 -23.01 -11.51
C VAL A 9 -82.54 -22.48 -10.14
N GLY A 10 -83.43 -22.56 -9.15
CA GLY A 10 -83.14 -22.16 -7.77
C GLY A 10 -82.00 -22.98 -7.15
N LEU A 11 -82.01 -24.30 -7.29
CA LEU A 11 -80.92 -25.17 -6.81
C LEU A 11 -79.58 -24.87 -7.48
N LEU A 12 -79.58 -24.63 -8.79
CA LEU A 12 -78.36 -24.32 -9.54
C LEU A 12 -77.78 -22.96 -9.12
N LEU A 13 -78.61 -21.95 -8.87
CA LEU A 13 -78.17 -20.66 -8.32
C LEU A 13 -77.59 -20.78 -6.91
N ILE A 14 -78.19 -21.60 -6.04
CA ILE A 14 -77.68 -21.87 -4.69
C ILE A 14 -76.30 -22.55 -4.76
N LEU A 15 -76.15 -23.57 -5.61
CA LEU A 15 -74.87 -24.25 -5.80
C LEU A 15 -73.78 -23.30 -6.34
N LEU A 16 -74.13 -22.41 -7.27
CA LEU A 16 -73.20 -21.41 -7.80
C LEU A 16 -72.79 -20.39 -6.74
N ALA A 17 -73.74 -19.93 -5.91
CA ALA A 17 -73.46 -19.02 -4.80
C ALA A 17 -72.56 -19.68 -3.74
N LEU A 18 -72.82 -20.93 -3.38
CA LEU A 18 -71.98 -21.70 -2.45
C LEU A 18 -70.58 -21.95 -3.04
N GLY A 19 -70.48 -22.34 -4.31
CA GLY A 19 -69.21 -22.53 -5.00
C GLY A 19 -68.38 -21.24 -5.07
N GLY A 20 -69.02 -20.12 -5.39
CA GLY A 20 -68.39 -18.80 -5.40
C GLY A 20 -67.90 -18.36 -4.01
N ALA A 21 -68.69 -18.60 -2.96
CA ALA A 21 -68.31 -18.28 -1.59
C ALA A 21 -67.12 -19.13 -1.10
N LEU A 22 -67.14 -20.44 -1.37
CA LEU A 22 -66.04 -21.35 -1.03
C LEU A 22 -64.76 -21.02 -1.82
N TYR A 23 -64.89 -20.72 -3.11
CA TYR A 23 -63.76 -20.31 -3.94
C TYR A 23 -63.18 -18.96 -3.49
N GLY A 24 -64.03 -17.99 -3.16
CA GLY A 24 -63.63 -16.70 -2.61
C GLY A 24 -62.88 -16.85 -1.29
N ALA A 25 -63.40 -17.68 -0.37
CA ALA A 25 -62.74 -17.98 0.91
C ALA A 25 -61.39 -18.67 0.71
N TYR A 26 -61.31 -19.65 -0.19
CA TYR A 26 -60.05 -20.33 -0.54
C TYR A 26 -59.02 -19.36 -1.13
N ARG A 27 -59.42 -18.55 -2.12
CA ARG A 27 -58.55 -17.55 -2.74
C ARG A 27 -58.07 -16.52 -1.72
N HIS A 28 -58.94 -16.06 -0.84
CA HIS A 28 -58.58 -15.15 0.22
C HIS A 28 -57.53 -15.79 1.16
N GLY A 29 -57.76 -17.03 1.61
CA GLY A 29 -56.80 -17.78 2.43
C GLY A 29 -55.43 -17.96 1.75
N VAL A 30 -55.41 -18.33 0.47
CA VAL A 30 -54.17 -18.45 -0.31
C VAL A 30 -53.46 -17.09 -0.43
N THR A 31 -54.19 -16.01 -0.69
CA THR A 31 -53.56 -14.67 -0.81
C THR A 31 -52.98 -14.19 0.52
N VAL A 32 -53.67 -14.41 1.65
CA VAL A 32 -53.18 -13.99 2.97
C VAL A 32 -51.93 -14.80 3.35
N THR A 33 -51.94 -16.11 3.11
CA THR A 33 -50.78 -16.97 3.40
C THR A 33 -49.60 -16.65 2.49
N ASP A 34 -49.82 -16.40 1.19
CA ASP A 34 -48.79 -15.99 0.23
C ASP A 34 -48.18 -14.63 0.62
N LEU A 35 -48.99 -13.63 0.97
CA LEU A 35 -48.52 -12.33 1.44
C LEU A 35 -47.73 -12.45 2.74
N ALA A 36 -48.21 -13.24 3.70
CA ALA A 36 -47.50 -13.49 4.96
C ALA A 36 -46.15 -14.20 4.73
N TRP A 37 -46.11 -15.16 3.80
CA TRP A 37 -44.88 -15.86 3.44
C TRP A 37 -43.89 -14.91 2.74
N LYS A 38 -44.34 -14.15 1.75
CA LYS A 38 -43.54 -13.13 1.06
C LYS A 38 -43.00 -12.07 2.01
N ALA A 39 -43.80 -11.63 2.98
CA ALA A 39 -43.36 -10.66 3.99
C ALA A 39 -42.25 -11.25 4.89
N LYS A 40 -42.40 -12.51 5.34
CA LYS A 40 -41.34 -13.21 6.10
C LYS A 40 -40.06 -13.36 5.27
N TRP A 41 -40.20 -13.75 4.02
CA TRP A 41 -39.07 -13.92 3.11
C TRP A 41 -38.36 -12.60 2.82
N ALA A 42 -39.11 -11.53 2.53
CA ALA A 42 -38.54 -10.21 2.31
C ALA A 42 -37.75 -9.73 3.53
N LYS A 43 -38.25 -9.99 4.75
CA LYS A 43 -37.54 -9.68 6.00
C LYS A 43 -36.25 -10.47 6.16
N GLU A 44 -36.26 -11.75 5.82
CA GLU A 44 -35.06 -12.60 5.91
C GLU A 44 -34.01 -12.18 4.87
N VAL A 45 -34.44 -11.96 3.62
CA VAL A 45 -33.56 -11.47 2.55
C VAL A 45 -32.99 -10.10 2.88
N SER A 46 -33.79 -9.19 3.44
CA SER A 46 -33.29 -7.88 3.86
C SER A 46 -32.26 -8.01 4.98
N ALA A 47 -32.54 -8.82 6.01
CA ALA A 47 -31.61 -9.05 7.10
C ALA A 47 -30.30 -9.69 6.63
N GLN A 48 -30.37 -10.67 5.72
CA GLN A 48 -29.19 -11.27 5.11
C GLN A 48 -28.42 -10.26 4.27
N SER A 49 -29.10 -9.45 3.45
CA SER A 49 -28.46 -8.43 2.62
C SER A 49 -27.76 -7.36 3.45
N GLU A 50 -28.36 -6.97 4.58
CA GLU A 50 -27.78 -6.03 5.52
C GLU A 50 -26.56 -6.63 6.20
N ALA A 51 -26.65 -7.88 6.68
CA ALA A 51 -25.51 -8.60 7.27
C ALA A 51 -24.34 -8.76 6.28
N VAL A 52 -24.61 -9.02 5.00
CA VAL A 52 -23.57 -9.07 3.96
C VAL A 52 -23.00 -7.68 3.68
N ALA A 53 -23.83 -6.64 3.66
CA ALA A 53 -23.38 -5.28 3.41
C ALA A 53 -22.50 -4.75 4.56
N THR A 54 -22.87 -5.00 5.81
CA THR A 54 -22.09 -4.58 6.99
C THR A 54 -20.74 -5.28 7.02
N THR A 55 -20.72 -6.62 6.92
CA THR A 55 -19.48 -7.40 6.89
C THR A 55 -18.58 -6.99 5.73
N THR A 56 -19.13 -6.83 4.52
CA THR A 56 -18.35 -6.36 3.35
C THR A 56 -17.74 -4.97 3.59
N THR A 57 -18.48 -4.07 4.24
CA THR A 57 -17.99 -2.71 4.54
C THR A 57 -16.88 -2.73 5.57
N GLU A 58 -17.02 -3.54 6.62
CA GLU A 58 -15.97 -3.76 7.63
C GLU A 58 -14.69 -4.31 6.99
N TYR A 59 -14.81 -5.38 6.19
CA TYR A 59 -13.65 -5.96 5.50
C TYR A 59 -13.00 -4.99 4.51
N ARG A 60 -13.78 -4.20 3.76
CA ARG A 60 -13.23 -3.19 2.85
C ARG A 60 -12.54 -2.06 3.60
N THR A 61 -13.07 -1.66 4.75
CA THR A 61 -12.46 -0.62 5.59
C THR A 61 -11.11 -1.09 6.13
N GLU A 62 -11.02 -2.32 6.62
CA GLU A 62 -9.74 -2.91 7.05
C GLU A 62 -8.75 -3.07 5.90
N GLU A 63 -9.22 -3.49 4.72
CA GLU A 63 -8.37 -3.59 3.54
C GLU A 63 -7.82 -2.22 3.13
N GLN A 64 -8.66 -1.19 3.10
CA GLN A 64 -8.24 0.19 2.82
C GLN A 64 -7.26 0.70 3.87
N ARG A 65 -7.48 0.40 5.15
CA ARG A 65 -6.56 0.77 6.23
C ARG A 65 -5.19 0.14 6.03
N ARG A 66 -5.13 -1.17 5.75
CA ARG A 66 -3.88 -1.91 5.49
C ARG A 66 -3.17 -1.39 4.24
N GLN A 67 -3.90 -1.15 3.16
CA GLN A 67 -3.32 -0.59 1.93
C GLN A 67 -2.77 0.82 2.14
N LYS A 68 -3.49 1.68 2.87
CA LYS A 68 -3.02 3.03 3.21
C LYS A 68 -1.73 2.97 4.01
N ALA A 69 -1.68 2.12 5.04
CA ALA A 69 -0.49 1.98 5.86
C ALA A 69 0.71 1.42 5.07
N ALA A 70 0.50 0.40 4.23
CA ALA A 70 1.54 -0.14 3.36
C ALA A 70 2.07 0.92 2.36
N ASN A 71 1.17 1.72 1.77
CA ASN A 71 1.55 2.81 0.87
C ASN A 71 2.35 3.89 1.59
N GLN A 72 1.99 4.21 2.83
CA GLN A 72 2.71 5.19 3.63
C GLN A 72 4.12 4.71 3.95
N VAL A 73 4.28 3.46 4.42
CA VAL A 73 5.60 2.88 4.68
C VAL A 73 6.46 2.84 3.41
N ALA A 74 5.87 2.50 2.27
CA ALA A 74 6.57 2.51 0.98
C ALA A 74 7.01 3.92 0.56
N ASN A 75 6.16 4.93 0.77
CA ASN A 75 6.49 6.32 0.45
C ASN A 75 7.59 6.86 1.37
N ASP A 76 7.50 6.61 2.67
CA ASP A 76 8.51 7.02 3.65
C ASP A 76 9.87 6.38 3.32
N ALA A 77 9.89 5.08 3.02
CA ALA A 77 11.12 4.38 2.63
C ALA A 77 11.74 4.95 1.33
N ARG A 78 10.91 5.30 0.34
CA ARG A 78 11.39 5.97 -0.89
C ARG A 78 11.95 7.36 -0.62
N GLN A 79 11.33 8.11 0.28
CA GLN A 79 11.82 9.43 0.68
C GLN A 79 13.16 9.32 1.41
N GLU A 80 13.27 8.41 2.38
CA GLU A 80 14.54 8.13 3.09
C GLU A 80 15.64 7.67 2.12
N GLN A 81 15.33 6.80 1.17
CA GLN A 81 16.27 6.37 0.14
C GLN A 81 16.73 7.53 -0.75
N THR A 82 15.81 8.40 -1.16
CA THR A 82 16.13 9.57 -1.99
C THR A 82 17.03 10.55 -1.24
N ALA A 83 16.77 10.77 0.06
CA ALA A 83 17.62 11.59 0.92
C ALA A 83 19.02 10.99 1.03
N ALA A 84 19.14 9.69 1.34
CA ALA A 84 20.43 9.02 1.45
C ALA A 84 21.24 9.06 0.14
N LEU A 85 20.59 8.89 -1.01
CA LEU A 85 21.24 9.02 -2.32
C LEU A 85 21.71 10.46 -2.60
N THR A 86 20.94 11.46 -2.18
CA THR A 86 21.29 12.87 -2.33
C THR A 86 22.49 13.21 -1.45
N ASP A 87 22.48 12.79 -0.19
CA ASP A 87 23.57 13.00 0.75
C ASP A 87 24.86 12.32 0.27
N ALA A 88 24.76 11.09 -0.25
CA ALA A 88 25.88 10.40 -0.87
C ALA A 88 26.44 11.16 -2.08
N ALA A 89 25.58 11.69 -2.96
CA ALA A 89 26.02 12.49 -4.11
C ALA A 89 26.70 13.81 -3.70
N VAL A 90 26.19 14.47 -2.66
CA VAL A 90 26.80 15.69 -2.09
C VAL A 90 28.17 15.38 -1.49
N ALA A 91 28.32 14.26 -0.77
CA ALA A 91 29.59 13.82 -0.23
C ALA A 91 30.61 13.47 -1.32
N ASP A 92 30.19 12.75 -2.36
CA ASP A 92 31.02 12.41 -3.52
C ASP A 92 31.51 13.69 -4.23
N ALA A 93 30.62 14.66 -4.47
CA ALA A 93 30.96 15.95 -5.09
C ALA A 93 31.91 16.80 -4.23
N ALA A 94 31.72 16.82 -2.90
CA ALA A 94 32.62 17.50 -1.98
C ALA A 94 34.02 16.86 -1.98
N GLY A 95 34.09 15.52 -2.03
CA GLY A 95 35.33 14.76 -2.15
C GLY A 95 36.06 15.04 -3.47
N ASP A 96 35.34 15.06 -4.60
CA ASP A 96 35.89 15.43 -5.91
C ASP A 96 36.47 16.86 -5.89
N ARG A 97 35.72 17.82 -5.34
CA ARG A 97 36.17 19.21 -5.23
C ARG A 97 37.44 19.34 -4.38
N LEU A 98 37.50 18.64 -3.24
CA LEU A 98 38.68 18.61 -2.39
C LEU A 98 39.89 18.04 -3.13
N ARG A 99 39.72 16.96 -3.91
CA ARG A 99 40.79 16.38 -4.74
C ARG A 99 41.29 17.35 -5.80
N VAL A 100 40.39 18.09 -6.46
CA VAL A 100 40.75 19.12 -7.45
C VAL A 100 41.53 20.26 -6.80
N GLU A 101 41.05 20.82 -5.69
CA GLU A 101 41.73 21.93 -4.99
C GLU A 101 43.08 21.51 -4.41
N ALA A 102 43.18 20.30 -3.85
CA ALA A 102 44.44 19.72 -3.40
C ALA A 102 45.44 19.56 -4.55
N GLY A 103 44.98 19.11 -5.73
CA GLY A 103 45.79 19.01 -6.94
C GLY A 103 46.31 20.37 -7.42
N LYS A 104 45.47 21.41 -7.41
CA LYS A 104 45.88 22.79 -7.73
C LYS A 104 46.92 23.32 -6.76
N LEU A 105 46.75 23.09 -5.46
CA LEU A 105 47.70 23.49 -4.42
C LEU A 105 49.05 22.77 -4.56
N ALA A 106 49.03 21.46 -4.85
CA ALA A 106 50.22 20.67 -5.12
C ALA A 106 50.97 21.19 -6.37
N ALA A 107 50.25 21.54 -7.44
CA ALA A 107 50.86 22.13 -8.63
C ALA A 107 51.47 23.51 -8.34
N ALA A 108 50.75 24.39 -7.64
CA ALA A 108 51.22 25.73 -7.28
C ALA A 108 52.50 25.69 -6.42
N SER A 109 52.55 24.79 -5.43
CA SER A 109 53.73 24.60 -4.58
C SER A 109 54.94 24.04 -5.33
N SER A 110 54.73 23.26 -6.40
CA SER A 110 55.82 22.73 -7.23
C SER A 110 56.52 23.78 -8.11
N CYS A 111 55.87 24.94 -8.34
CA CYS A 111 56.39 26.05 -9.15
C CYS A 111 57.15 27.11 -8.34
N ALA A 112 57.23 26.97 -7.01
CA ALA A 112 57.99 27.91 -6.17
C ALA A 112 59.51 27.70 -6.32
N PRO A 113 60.35 28.75 -6.21
CA PRO A 113 61.80 28.60 -6.28
C PRO A 113 62.28 27.77 -5.07
N VAL A 114 62.70 26.52 -5.31
CA VAL A 114 63.18 25.61 -4.25
C VAL A 114 64.67 25.35 -4.42
N ASP A 115 65.39 25.37 -3.30
CA ASP A 115 66.79 25.00 -3.22
C ASP A 115 67.00 23.53 -3.66
N THR A 116 67.84 23.32 -4.68
CA THR A 116 68.01 22.03 -5.38
C THR A 116 68.45 20.90 -4.44
N GLY A 117 69.19 21.21 -3.37
CA GLY A 117 69.61 20.26 -2.35
C GLY A 117 68.50 19.85 -1.37
N ALA A 118 67.48 20.68 -1.18
CA ALA A 118 66.28 20.34 -0.42
C ALA A 118 65.31 19.51 -1.27
N ALA A 119 65.16 19.85 -2.56
CA ALA A 119 64.35 19.09 -3.51
C ALA A 119 64.82 17.63 -3.69
N GLN A 120 66.14 17.38 -3.74
CA GLN A 120 66.67 16.02 -3.80
C GLN A 120 66.37 15.19 -2.54
N ARG A 121 66.51 15.79 -1.35
CA ARG A 121 66.20 15.11 -0.07
C ARG A 121 64.70 14.84 0.10
N GLY A 122 63.84 15.67 -0.49
CA GLY A 122 62.38 15.51 -0.45
C GLY A 122 61.81 14.41 -1.37
N LYS A 123 62.58 13.83 -2.30
CA LYS A 123 62.07 12.85 -3.28
C LYS A 123 61.46 11.59 -2.65
N ALA A 124 62.02 11.12 -1.54
CA ALA A 124 61.47 9.97 -0.81
C ALA A 124 60.15 10.34 -0.11
N ALA A 125 60.08 11.52 0.52
CA ALA A 125 58.88 12.04 1.15
C ALA A 125 57.74 12.26 0.16
N ASN A 126 58.01 12.82 -1.03
CA ASN A 126 57.00 12.99 -2.08
C ASN A 126 56.45 11.65 -2.60
N ARG A 127 57.31 10.62 -2.76
CA ARG A 127 56.86 9.28 -3.13
C ARG A 127 55.96 8.66 -2.05
N ALA A 128 56.32 8.81 -0.78
CA ALA A 128 55.49 8.35 0.33
C ALA A 128 54.13 9.09 0.38
N ALA A 129 54.12 10.41 0.15
CA ALA A 129 52.91 11.22 0.10
C ALA A 129 51.97 10.81 -1.05
N MET A 130 52.52 10.52 -2.25
CA MET A 130 51.72 10.02 -3.38
C MET A 130 51.06 8.66 -3.08
N VAL A 131 51.80 7.73 -2.46
CA VAL A 131 51.25 6.42 -2.08
C VAL A 131 50.17 6.57 -1.00
N LEU A 132 50.39 7.40 0.02
CA LEU A 132 49.39 7.67 1.06
C LEU A 132 48.12 8.30 0.48
N SER A 133 48.25 9.22 -0.48
CA SER A 133 47.10 9.83 -1.17
C SER A 133 46.29 8.80 -1.95
N GLU A 134 46.96 7.89 -2.67
CA GLU A 134 46.28 6.82 -3.43
C GLU A 134 45.58 5.84 -2.48
N LEU A 135 46.24 5.44 -1.38
CA LEU A 135 45.65 4.56 -0.37
C LEU A 135 44.44 5.21 0.32
N LEU A 136 44.52 6.49 0.64
CA LEU A 136 43.41 7.25 1.21
C LEU A 136 42.25 7.30 0.23
N SER A 137 42.51 7.63 -1.04
CA SER A 137 41.47 7.69 -2.08
C SER A 137 40.75 6.35 -2.27
N ARG A 138 41.48 5.22 -2.24
CA ARG A 138 40.87 3.88 -2.31
C ARG A 138 40.09 3.52 -1.06
N SER A 139 40.59 3.90 0.10
CA SER A 139 39.94 3.63 1.39
C SER A 139 38.63 4.41 1.50
N ASP A 140 38.64 5.69 1.14
CA ASP A 140 37.46 6.56 1.13
C ASP A 140 36.42 6.06 0.13
N ALA A 141 36.84 5.68 -1.09
CA ALA A 141 35.93 5.09 -2.08
C ALA A 141 35.27 3.81 -1.55
N ARG A 142 36.04 2.94 -0.88
CA ARG A 142 35.50 1.71 -0.29
C ARG A 142 34.56 2.01 0.88
N ALA A 143 34.88 3.00 1.70
CA ALA A 143 34.03 3.45 2.79
C ALA A 143 32.70 4.01 2.27
N GLY A 144 32.72 4.76 1.18
CA GLY A 144 31.51 5.27 0.51
C GLY A 144 30.60 4.16 0.00
N GLU A 145 31.15 3.14 -0.65
CA GLU A 145 30.36 1.97 -1.10
C GLU A 145 29.76 1.19 0.08
N LEU A 146 30.51 1.04 1.18
CA LEU A 146 30.00 0.41 2.40
C LEU A 146 28.89 1.25 3.06
N ALA A 147 29.02 2.57 3.07
CA ALA A 147 28.00 3.48 3.58
C ALA A 147 26.70 3.37 2.75
N LYS A 148 26.80 3.41 1.41
CA LYS A 148 25.65 3.22 0.50
C LYS A 148 24.93 1.90 0.76
N TYR A 149 25.68 0.81 0.92
CA TYR A 149 25.11 -0.49 1.27
C TYR A 149 24.43 -0.47 2.64
N ALA A 150 25.10 0.06 3.68
CA ALA A 150 24.57 0.11 5.03
C ALA A 150 23.27 0.95 5.12
N ASP A 151 23.22 2.10 4.46
CA ASP A 151 22.04 2.95 4.40
C ASP A 151 20.88 2.23 3.69
N SER A 152 21.16 1.58 2.55
CA SER A 152 20.14 0.81 1.83
C SER A 152 19.57 -0.34 2.67
N ALA A 153 20.44 -1.08 3.38
CA ALA A 153 20.04 -2.19 4.23
C ALA A 153 19.24 -1.71 5.44
N ARG A 154 19.64 -0.58 6.04
CA ARG A 154 18.93 0.04 7.15
C ARG A 154 17.55 0.52 6.73
N ILE A 155 17.44 1.24 5.61
CA ILE A 155 16.15 1.74 5.11
C ILE A 155 15.21 0.55 4.80
N ALA A 156 15.72 -0.49 4.15
CA ALA A 156 14.94 -1.70 3.88
C ALA A 156 14.49 -2.41 5.17
N GLY A 157 15.37 -2.49 6.17
CA GLY A 157 15.06 -3.07 7.47
C GLY A 157 13.97 -2.29 8.22
N LEU A 158 14.10 -0.96 8.27
CA LEU A 158 13.10 -0.09 8.89
C LEU A 158 11.76 -0.16 8.16
N ALA A 159 11.76 -0.22 6.82
CA ALA A 159 10.55 -0.39 6.04
C ALA A 159 9.86 -1.73 6.34
N CYS A 160 10.62 -2.82 6.50
CA CYS A 160 10.09 -4.13 6.88
C CYS A 160 9.45 -4.09 8.28
N GLU A 161 10.15 -3.51 9.25
CA GLU A 161 9.67 -3.37 10.63
C GLU A 161 8.39 -2.53 10.70
N ARG A 162 8.38 -1.35 10.06
CA ARG A 162 7.20 -0.48 10.01
C ARG A 162 6.02 -1.16 9.30
N SER A 163 6.28 -1.89 8.21
CA SER A 163 5.25 -2.67 7.50
C SER A 163 4.63 -3.71 8.42
N TYR A 164 5.45 -4.49 9.13
CA TYR A 164 4.97 -5.48 10.08
C TYR A 164 4.16 -4.84 11.21
N ASN A 165 4.67 -3.76 11.81
CA ASN A 165 3.98 -3.05 12.88
C ASN A 165 2.62 -2.50 12.43
N SER A 166 2.49 -2.06 11.17
CA SER A 166 1.21 -1.59 10.61
C SER A 166 0.13 -2.68 10.48
N LEU A 167 0.54 -3.94 10.43
CA LEU A 167 -0.36 -5.09 10.35
C LEU A 167 -0.85 -5.54 11.72
N ILE A 168 0.00 -5.45 12.75
CA ILE A 168 -0.29 -5.96 14.10
C ILE A 168 -0.86 -4.90 15.05
N THR A 169 -0.60 -3.62 14.80
CA THR A 169 -1.08 -2.52 15.64
C THR A 169 -2.23 -1.83 14.91
N PRO A 170 -3.49 -2.03 15.33
CA PRO A 170 -4.54 -1.09 14.96
C PRO A 170 -4.18 0.23 15.65
N GLU A 171 -3.93 1.27 14.86
CA GLU A 171 -3.79 2.64 15.39
C GLU A 171 -5.03 3.08 16.18
#